data_AF-A0AAN4YBY5-F1
#
_entry.id   AF-A0AAN4YBY5-F1
#
_cell.length_a   1.000
_cell.length_b   1.000
_cell.length_c   1.000
_cell.angle_alpha   90.00
_cell.angle_beta   90.00
_cell.angle_gamma   90.00
#
_symmetry.space_group_name_H-M   'P 1'
#
loop_
_entity.id
_entity.type
_entity.pdbx_description
1 polymer ?
#
loop_
_entity_poly.entity_id
_entity_poly.type
_entity_poly.pdbx_seq_one_letter_code
_entity_poly.pdbx_strand_id
1 'polypeptide(L)'
;MASLFERPSLVFGAAIVLRAILLVYGAWQDAHSAVKYTDIDYMVFTDAARYVSKGDSPYARDTYRYTPLLAWLLLPTSWDGFFSFGKVLFALSDVVAGWLIAKALTSFYGMSPPRALKYASVWLLNPMVANISTRGSSEGLLCVLVIALLWAVLNRKITLAGVLLGLSVHFKIYPFVYGPSIIWWLDEEREGLKSSSQKQKPEQDDRNLLTHIFNFITPSRLLLTTTALATFSGLNISMYILYDFPFAQHTYLHHLTRIDHRHNFSPYSSLLYLSAAGDIQGSFESLAFIPQLLLSVVVIPIVLAKRSLPGAMLAQTFAFVTFNKVCTSQVCFSNLFLHSSFAPKM
;
A
#
# COMPACT_ATOMS: atom_id res chain seq x y z
N MET A 1 -28.27 -23.51 -13.83
CA MET A 1 -28.07 -22.18 -13.22
C MET A 1 -26.61 -21.78 -13.47
N ALA A 2 -26.35 -20.60 -14.02
CA ALA A 2 -24.98 -20.11 -14.21
C ALA A 2 -24.27 -19.97 -12.85
N SER A 3 -22.99 -20.35 -12.77
CA SER A 3 -22.21 -20.26 -11.54
C SER A 3 -22.04 -18.80 -11.10
N LEU A 4 -21.98 -18.53 -9.78
CA LEU A 4 -21.79 -17.17 -9.22
C LEU A 4 -20.66 -16.40 -9.92
N PHE A 5 -19.56 -17.10 -10.21
CA PHE A 5 -18.35 -16.53 -10.80
C PHE A 5 -18.43 -16.32 -12.32
N GLU A 6 -19.47 -16.79 -13.00
CA GLU A 6 -19.70 -16.50 -14.41
C GLU A 6 -20.33 -15.13 -14.63
N ARG A 7 -20.90 -14.54 -13.58
CA ARG A 7 -21.59 -13.25 -13.62
C ARG A 7 -20.85 -12.23 -12.75
N PRO A 8 -20.01 -11.37 -13.34
CA PRO A 8 -19.30 -10.33 -12.59
C PRO A 8 -20.24 -9.49 -11.72
N SER A 9 -21.43 -9.15 -12.24
CA SER A 9 -22.44 -8.37 -11.54
C SER A 9 -22.89 -8.99 -10.21
N LEU A 10 -22.97 -10.33 -10.12
CA LEU A 10 -23.33 -10.99 -8.86
C LEU A 10 -22.20 -10.90 -7.83
N VAL A 11 -20.94 -11.07 -8.25
CA VAL A 11 -19.78 -10.99 -7.34
C VAL A 11 -19.60 -9.57 -6.82
N PHE A 12 -19.59 -8.57 -7.71
CA PHE A 12 -19.46 -7.16 -7.31
C PHE A 12 -20.70 -6.68 -6.54
N GLY A 13 -21.90 -7.09 -6.95
CA GLY A 13 -23.13 -6.81 -6.23
C GLY A 13 -23.11 -7.36 -4.82
N ALA A 14 -22.70 -8.62 -4.62
CA ALA A 14 -22.54 -9.21 -3.29
C ALA A 14 -21.49 -8.47 -2.44
N ALA A 15 -20.37 -8.06 -3.02
CA ALA A 15 -19.32 -7.31 -2.34
C ALA A 15 -19.79 -5.91 -1.88
N ILE A 16 -20.62 -5.25 -2.70
CA ILE A 16 -21.24 -3.94 -2.37
C ILE A 16 -22.30 -4.13 -1.29
N VAL A 17 -23.19 -5.13 -1.42
CA VAL A 17 -24.23 -5.43 -0.43
C VAL A 17 -23.62 -5.77 0.92
N LEU A 18 -22.56 -6.59 0.97
CA LEU A 18 -21.82 -6.90 2.19
C LEU A 18 -21.36 -5.62 2.91
N ARG A 19 -20.74 -4.69 2.18
CA ARG A 19 -20.27 -3.41 2.74
C ARG A 19 -21.42 -2.51 3.15
N ALA A 20 -22.49 -2.44 2.37
CA ALA A 20 -23.69 -1.67 2.70
C ALA A 20 -24.33 -2.16 4.01
N ILE A 21 -24.46 -3.49 4.18
CA ILE A 21 -24.95 -4.09 5.43
C ILE A 21 -24.04 -3.70 6.60
N LEU A 22 -22.72 -3.82 6.46
CA LEU A 22 -21.77 -3.45 7.51
C LEU A 22 -21.79 -1.95 7.84
N LEU A 23 -21.99 -1.07 6.86
CA LEU A 23 -22.13 0.38 7.11
C LEU A 23 -23.40 0.69 7.91
N VAL A 24 -24.53 0.08 7.55
CA VAL A 24 -25.81 0.25 8.28
C VAL A 24 -25.69 -0.34 9.69
N TYR A 25 -25.17 -1.56 9.81
CA TYR A 25 -24.93 -2.20 11.09
C TYR A 25 -23.97 -1.37 11.95
N GLY A 26 -22.90 -0.86 11.36
CA GLY A 26 -21.91 -0.02 12.05
C GLY A 26 -22.52 1.27 12.60
N ALA A 27 -23.37 1.95 11.81
CA ALA A 27 -24.10 3.12 12.27
C ALA A 27 -25.08 2.78 13.41
N TRP A 28 -25.79 1.65 13.30
CA TRP A 28 -26.65 1.16 14.37
C TRP A 28 -25.86 0.85 15.65
N GLN A 29 -24.75 0.13 15.54
CA GLN A 29 -23.89 -0.21 16.68
C GLN A 29 -23.32 1.06 17.33
N ASP A 30 -22.86 2.04 16.54
CA ASP A 30 -22.34 3.30 17.07
C ASP A 30 -23.40 4.09 17.85
N ALA A 31 -24.68 3.97 17.49
CA ALA A 31 -25.79 4.62 18.19
C ALA A 31 -26.25 3.85 19.46
N HIS A 32 -26.12 2.52 19.49
CA HIS A 32 -26.73 1.67 20.53
C HIS A 32 -25.73 0.97 21.46
N SER A 33 -24.43 1.00 21.17
CA SER A 33 -23.39 0.32 21.95
C SER A 33 -22.38 1.29 22.54
N ALA A 34 -21.86 0.95 23.72
CA ALA A 34 -20.69 1.60 24.31
C ALA A 34 -19.41 1.31 23.50
N VAL A 35 -19.29 0.09 22.95
CA VAL A 35 -18.18 -0.30 22.07
C VAL A 35 -18.51 0.12 20.64
N LYS A 36 -17.78 1.13 20.17
CA LYS A 36 -17.98 1.72 18.84
C LYS A 36 -17.47 0.79 17.74
N TYR A 37 -18.24 0.76 16.65
CA TYR A 37 -17.84 0.14 15.40
C TYR A 37 -16.83 1.02 14.67
N THR A 38 -17.10 2.33 14.60
CA THR A 38 -16.20 3.30 13.97
C THR A 38 -14.79 3.24 14.57
N ASP A 39 -13.78 3.18 13.71
CA ASP A 39 -12.39 3.26 14.13
C ASP A 39 -12.04 4.68 14.61
N ILE A 40 -11.16 4.77 15.60
CA ILE A 40 -10.67 6.03 16.15
C ILE A 40 -9.95 6.84 15.08
N ASP A 41 -9.21 6.16 14.19
CA ASP A 41 -8.55 6.81 13.05
C ASP A 41 -9.55 7.56 12.15
N TYR A 42 -10.76 7.03 11.98
CA TYR A 42 -11.80 7.69 11.19
C TYR A 42 -12.26 9.01 11.80
N MET A 43 -12.34 9.07 13.13
CA MET A 43 -12.65 10.30 13.85
C MET A 43 -11.53 11.33 13.66
N VAL A 44 -10.27 10.89 13.77
CA VAL A 44 -9.09 11.73 13.54
C VAL A 44 -9.08 12.29 12.11
N PHE A 45 -9.42 11.49 11.11
CA PHE A 45 -9.54 11.96 9.72
C PHE A 45 -10.65 13.00 9.54
N THR A 46 -11.81 12.74 10.13
CA THR A 46 -13.00 13.60 10.01
C THR A 46 -12.79 14.93 10.72
N ASP A 47 -12.15 14.92 11.89
CA ASP A 47 -11.79 16.15 12.59
C ASP A 47 -10.76 16.96 11.80
N ALA A 48 -9.73 16.32 11.26
CA ALA A 48 -8.75 16.99 10.41
C ALA A 48 -9.39 17.61 9.15
N ALA A 49 -10.32 16.90 8.50
CA ALA A 49 -11.11 17.44 7.40
C ALA A 49 -11.94 18.67 7.82
N ARG A 50 -12.48 18.68 9.05
CA ARG A 50 -13.21 19.83 9.61
C ARG A 50 -12.31 21.03 9.92
N TYR A 51 -11.04 20.82 10.27
CA TYR A 51 -10.07 21.91 10.36
C TYR A 51 -9.78 22.49 8.97
N VAL A 52 -9.51 21.63 7.98
CA VAL A 52 -9.27 22.07 6.59
C VAL A 52 -10.48 22.83 6.03
N SER A 53 -11.72 22.39 6.33
CA SER A 53 -12.93 23.08 5.85
C SER A 53 -13.09 24.49 6.42
N LYS A 54 -12.42 24.81 7.54
CA LYS A 54 -12.40 26.13 8.17
C LYS A 54 -11.20 26.99 7.76
N GLY A 55 -10.33 26.46 6.89
CA GLY A 55 -9.06 27.10 6.50
C GLY A 55 -7.91 26.83 7.47
N ASP A 56 -8.10 25.98 8.47
CA ASP A 56 -7.07 25.62 9.44
C ASP A 56 -6.21 24.44 8.96
N SER A 57 -5.07 24.24 9.61
CA SER A 57 -4.21 23.08 9.39
C SER A 57 -4.86 21.78 9.86
N PRO A 58 -4.81 20.68 9.08
CA PRO A 58 -5.29 19.37 9.54
C PRO A 58 -4.49 18.87 10.76
N TYR A 59 -3.27 19.37 10.96
CA TYR A 59 -2.42 19.05 12.10
C TYR A 59 -2.82 19.76 13.40
N ALA A 60 -3.78 20.69 13.35
CA ALA A 60 -4.42 21.21 14.56
C ALA A 60 -5.23 20.12 15.28
N ARG A 61 -5.60 19.04 14.57
CA ARG A 61 -6.14 17.85 15.20
C ARG A 61 -4.99 17.05 15.82
N ASP A 62 -5.03 16.92 17.14
CA ASP A 62 -4.13 16.04 17.88
C ASP A 62 -4.12 14.63 17.27
N THR A 63 -2.95 14.00 17.30
CA THR A 63 -2.71 12.65 16.75
C THR A 63 -3.00 12.47 15.25
N TYR A 64 -3.28 13.53 14.48
CA TYR A 64 -3.29 13.42 13.02
C TYR A 64 -1.84 13.20 12.52
N ARG A 65 -1.59 12.05 11.88
CA ARG A 65 -0.27 11.60 11.40
C ARG A 65 -0.27 11.18 9.93
N TYR A 66 -1.21 11.72 9.16
CA TYR A 66 -1.46 11.33 7.77
C TYR A 66 -1.14 12.50 6.83
N THR A 67 -1.07 12.26 5.52
CA THR A 67 -0.90 13.35 4.54
C THR A 67 -2.12 14.30 4.59
N PRO A 68 -1.96 15.62 4.38
CA PRO A 68 -3.09 16.52 4.26
C PRO A 68 -4.03 16.15 3.10
N LEU A 69 -3.53 15.50 2.04
CA LEU A 69 -4.36 15.02 0.93
C LEU A 69 -5.51 14.12 1.39
N LEU A 70 -5.31 13.33 2.45
CA LEU A 70 -6.38 12.50 3.00
C LEU A 70 -7.48 13.37 3.65
N ALA A 71 -7.10 14.39 4.42
CA ALA A 71 -8.07 15.33 4.99
C ALA A 71 -8.83 16.10 3.88
N TRP A 72 -8.14 16.50 2.81
CA TRP A 72 -8.75 17.18 1.66
C TRP A 72 -9.74 16.27 0.93
N LEU A 73 -9.35 15.02 0.69
CA LEU A 73 -10.23 14.01 0.07
C LEU A 73 -11.49 13.75 0.91
N LEU A 74 -11.41 13.94 2.22
CA LEU A 74 -12.49 13.72 3.16
C LEU A 74 -13.26 14.99 3.52
N LEU A 75 -13.01 16.14 2.87
CA LEU A 75 -13.76 17.37 3.12
C LEU A 75 -15.28 17.19 3.21
N PRO A 76 -15.94 16.34 2.37
CA PRO A 76 -17.37 16.14 2.49
C PRO A 76 -17.82 15.58 3.84
N THR A 77 -16.97 14.86 4.60
CA THR A 77 -17.34 14.37 5.94
C THR A 77 -17.56 15.50 6.96
N SER A 78 -17.08 16.71 6.66
CA SER A 78 -17.32 17.90 7.49
C SER A 78 -18.72 18.49 7.30
N TRP A 79 -19.45 18.13 6.24
CA TRP A 79 -20.79 18.63 5.96
C TRP A 79 -21.85 17.92 6.78
N ASP A 80 -22.91 18.63 7.13
CA ASP A 80 -24.02 18.09 7.94
C ASP A 80 -24.66 16.86 7.26
N GLY A 81 -24.69 15.75 7.98
CA GLY A 81 -25.23 14.47 7.49
C GLY A 81 -24.27 13.63 6.64
N PHE A 82 -23.09 14.14 6.29
CA PHE A 82 -22.12 13.42 5.44
C PHE A 82 -21.01 12.70 6.23
N PHE A 83 -21.17 12.53 7.55
CA PHE A 83 -20.19 11.85 8.40
C PHE A 83 -19.70 10.51 7.83
N SER A 84 -20.56 9.73 7.18
CA SER A 84 -20.21 8.42 6.61
C SER A 84 -19.54 8.48 5.23
N PHE A 85 -19.36 9.65 4.62
CA PHE A 85 -18.79 9.79 3.26
C PHE A 85 -17.44 9.08 3.13
N GLY A 86 -16.53 9.28 4.08
CA GLY A 86 -15.21 8.65 4.05
C GLY A 86 -15.28 7.13 4.16
N LYS A 87 -16.15 6.59 5.01
CA LYS A 87 -16.37 5.13 5.10
C LYS A 87 -16.90 4.55 3.79
N VAL A 88 -17.82 5.25 3.13
CA VAL A 88 -18.35 4.86 1.82
C VAL A 88 -17.22 4.88 0.78
N LEU A 89 -16.42 5.95 0.75
CA LEU A 89 -15.27 6.06 -0.15
C LEU A 89 -14.25 4.93 0.05
N PHE A 90 -13.92 4.60 1.29
CA PHE A 90 -13.00 3.51 1.61
C PHE A 90 -13.57 2.14 1.23
N ALA A 91 -14.86 1.91 1.51
CA ALA A 91 -15.56 0.70 1.12
C ALA A 91 -15.63 0.54 -0.42
N LEU A 92 -15.88 1.62 -1.16
CA LEU A 92 -15.84 1.63 -2.62
C LEU A 92 -14.42 1.34 -3.15
N SER A 93 -13.39 1.84 -2.47
CA SER A 93 -12.00 1.60 -2.84
C SER A 93 -11.65 0.10 -2.81
N ASP A 94 -12.17 -0.66 -1.85
CA ASP A 94 -11.98 -2.12 -1.86
C ASP A 94 -12.60 -2.79 -3.10
N VAL A 95 -13.77 -2.32 -3.53
CA VAL A 95 -14.47 -2.87 -4.70
C VAL A 95 -13.67 -2.56 -5.96
N VAL A 96 -13.15 -1.33 -6.07
CA VAL A 96 -12.25 -0.91 -7.16
C VAL A 96 -10.96 -1.73 -7.15
N ALA A 97 -10.36 -1.97 -5.98
CA ALA A 97 -9.16 -2.80 -5.85
C ALA A 97 -9.43 -4.24 -6.32
N GLY A 98 -10.55 -4.83 -5.92
CA GLY A 98 -10.96 -6.16 -6.40
C GLY A 98 -11.22 -6.21 -7.90
N TRP A 99 -11.80 -5.16 -8.49
CA TRP A 99 -11.94 -5.02 -9.93
C TRP A 99 -10.57 -4.94 -10.63
N LEU A 100 -9.64 -4.15 -10.11
CA LEU A 100 -8.29 -4.04 -10.64
C LEU A 100 -7.53 -5.37 -10.55
N ILE A 101 -7.71 -6.15 -9.48
CA ILE A 101 -7.15 -7.51 -9.36
C ILE A 101 -7.69 -8.40 -10.48
N ALA A 102 -9.02 -8.46 -10.65
CA ALA A 102 -9.64 -9.27 -11.71
C ALA A 102 -9.15 -8.83 -13.11
N LYS A 103 -9.03 -7.52 -13.32
CA LYS A 103 -8.52 -6.94 -14.57
C LYS A 103 -7.07 -7.33 -14.81
N ALA A 104 -6.18 -7.25 -13.81
CA ALA A 104 -4.78 -7.62 -13.96
C ALA A 104 -4.61 -9.12 -14.25
N LEU A 105 -5.40 -9.98 -13.57
CA LEU A 105 -5.39 -11.44 -13.80
C LEU A 105 -5.84 -11.82 -15.21
N THR A 106 -6.87 -11.14 -15.72
CA THR A 106 -7.36 -11.39 -17.10
C THR A 106 -6.41 -10.81 -18.14
N SER A 107 -5.99 -9.54 -18.00
CA SER A 107 -5.23 -8.84 -19.04
C SER A 107 -3.78 -9.29 -19.16
N PHE A 108 -3.12 -9.62 -18.04
CA PHE A 108 -1.69 -9.94 -18.04
C PHE A 108 -1.42 -11.45 -17.96
N TYR A 109 -2.21 -12.18 -17.17
CA TYR A 109 -2.02 -13.63 -16.98
C TYR A 109 -2.88 -14.49 -17.91
N GLY A 110 -3.68 -13.88 -18.80
CA GLY A 110 -4.54 -14.59 -19.74
C GLY A 110 -5.58 -15.49 -19.05
N MET A 111 -5.90 -15.20 -17.79
CA MET A 111 -6.79 -16.03 -16.99
C MET A 111 -8.23 -15.89 -17.50
N SER A 112 -8.99 -16.98 -17.51
CA SER A 112 -10.41 -16.90 -17.85
C SER A 112 -11.16 -15.98 -16.87
N PRO A 113 -12.13 -15.16 -17.33
CA PRO A 113 -12.85 -14.23 -16.47
C PRO A 113 -13.45 -14.87 -15.20
N PRO A 114 -14.07 -16.07 -15.26
CA PRO A 114 -14.60 -16.70 -14.06
C PRO A 114 -13.52 -17.11 -13.06
N ARG A 115 -12.34 -17.54 -13.54
CA ARG A 115 -11.23 -17.90 -12.66
C ARG A 115 -10.61 -16.66 -12.02
N ALA A 116 -10.48 -15.56 -12.77
CA ALA A 116 -10.01 -14.29 -12.24
C ALA A 116 -10.96 -13.74 -11.16
N LEU A 117 -12.28 -13.85 -11.38
CA LEU A 117 -13.29 -13.48 -10.38
C LEU A 117 -13.21 -14.32 -9.11
N LYS A 118 -12.91 -15.62 -9.20
CA LYS A 118 -12.69 -16.47 -8.02
C LYS A 118 -11.54 -15.96 -7.16
N TYR A 119 -10.39 -15.62 -7.77
CA TYR A 119 -9.26 -15.06 -7.02
C TYR A 119 -9.56 -13.66 -6.49
N ALA A 120 -10.20 -12.79 -7.27
CA ALA A 120 -10.61 -11.47 -6.81
C ALA A 120 -11.64 -11.53 -5.66
N SER A 121 -12.44 -12.60 -5.59
CA SER A 121 -13.42 -12.81 -4.52
C SER A 121 -12.78 -13.03 -3.15
N VAL A 122 -11.53 -13.51 -3.10
CA VAL A 122 -10.74 -13.61 -1.87
C VAL A 122 -10.51 -12.22 -1.23
N TRP A 123 -10.57 -11.16 -2.03
CA TRP A 123 -10.54 -9.78 -1.55
C TRP A 123 -11.96 -9.20 -1.40
N LEU A 124 -12.77 -9.29 -2.46
CA LEU A 124 -14.08 -8.65 -2.55
C LEU A 124 -15.07 -9.14 -1.48
N LEU A 125 -15.08 -10.45 -1.21
CA LEU A 125 -16.03 -11.10 -0.30
C LEU A 125 -15.41 -11.42 1.06
N ASN A 126 -14.21 -10.92 1.34
CA ASN A 126 -13.55 -11.13 2.62
C ASN A 126 -14.20 -10.24 3.70
N PRO A 127 -14.79 -10.84 4.75
CA PRO A 127 -15.45 -10.07 5.80
C PRO A 127 -14.48 -9.20 6.58
N MET A 128 -13.20 -9.58 6.71
CA MET A 128 -12.20 -8.76 7.38
C MET A 128 -11.89 -7.48 6.58
N VAL A 129 -11.69 -7.60 5.26
CA VAL A 129 -11.44 -6.45 4.38
C VAL A 129 -12.65 -5.51 4.41
N ALA A 130 -13.85 -6.06 4.24
CA ALA A 130 -15.09 -5.28 4.28
C ALA A 130 -15.29 -4.60 5.64
N ASN A 131 -14.99 -5.28 6.74
CA ASN A 131 -15.10 -4.70 8.09
C ASN A 131 -14.08 -3.56 8.30
N ILE A 132 -12.80 -3.75 7.92
CA ILE A 132 -11.76 -2.72 8.07
C ILE A 132 -12.14 -1.42 7.35
N SER A 133 -12.58 -1.51 6.09
CA SER A 133 -12.94 -0.32 5.32
C SER A 133 -14.21 0.37 5.82
N THR A 134 -15.25 -0.40 6.16
CA THR A 134 -16.52 0.15 6.66
C THR A 134 -16.42 0.70 8.10
N ARG A 135 -15.45 0.25 8.90
CA ARG A 135 -15.08 0.92 10.17
C ARG A 135 -14.42 2.28 9.97
N GLY A 136 -13.94 2.58 8.76
CA GLY A 136 -13.38 3.88 8.39
C GLY A 136 -11.86 3.90 8.23
N SER A 137 -11.24 2.76 7.93
CA SER A 137 -9.81 2.71 7.59
C SER A 137 -9.54 3.10 6.14
N SER A 138 -8.55 3.96 5.91
CA SER A 138 -8.16 4.43 4.58
C SER A 138 -7.28 3.45 3.78
N GLU A 139 -6.98 2.26 4.31
CA GLU A 139 -6.09 1.28 3.64
C GLU A 139 -6.60 0.85 2.26
N GLY A 140 -7.93 0.79 2.06
CA GLY A 140 -8.52 0.45 0.77
C GLY A 140 -8.08 1.39 -0.36
N LEU A 141 -7.91 2.69 -0.09
CA LEU A 141 -7.39 3.66 -1.08
C LEU A 141 -5.96 3.32 -1.49
N LEU A 142 -5.13 2.96 -0.51
CA LEU A 142 -3.74 2.61 -0.78
C LEU A 142 -3.62 1.29 -1.55
N CYS A 143 -4.48 0.31 -1.25
CA CYS A 143 -4.59 -0.90 -2.05
C CYS A 143 -4.94 -0.60 -3.51
N VAL A 144 -5.87 0.32 -3.78
CA VAL A 144 -6.18 0.76 -5.16
C VAL A 144 -4.92 1.33 -5.83
N LEU A 145 -4.20 2.22 -5.16
CA LEU A 145 -2.99 2.83 -5.73
C LEU A 145 -1.90 1.79 -6.04
N VAL A 146 -1.67 0.83 -5.14
CA VAL A 146 -0.63 -0.22 -5.32
C VAL A 146 -1.02 -1.22 -6.41
N ILE A 147 -2.27 -1.65 -6.49
CA ILE A 147 -2.71 -2.57 -7.55
C ILE A 147 -2.78 -1.84 -8.90
N ALA A 148 -3.17 -0.56 -8.92
CA ALA A 148 -3.13 0.27 -10.13
C ALA A 148 -1.68 0.47 -10.61
N LEU A 149 -0.74 0.69 -9.68
CA LEU A 149 0.70 0.76 -9.98
C LEU A 149 1.17 -0.54 -10.62
N LEU A 150 0.86 -1.69 -10.01
CA LEU A 150 1.21 -2.99 -10.55
C LEU A 150 0.63 -3.17 -11.96
N TRP A 151 -0.67 -2.87 -12.14
CA TRP A 151 -1.33 -2.94 -13.43
C TRP A 151 -0.64 -2.05 -14.47
N ALA A 152 -0.27 -0.81 -14.12
CA ALA A 152 0.42 0.12 -15.01
C ALA A 152 1.80 -0.40 -15.43
N VAL A 153 2.58 -0.97 -14.50
CA VAL A 153 3.89 -1.57 -14.79
C VAL A 153 3.75 -2.78 -15.71
N LEU A 154 2.81 -3.68 -15.41
CA LEU A 154 2.56 -4.88 -16.21
C LEU A 154 2.09 -4.53 -17.64
N ASN A 155 1.34 -3.45 -17.80
CA ASN A 155 0.89 -2.94 -19.11
C ASN A 155 1.85 -1.92 -19.75
N ARG A 156 3.08 -1.79 -19.23
CA ARG A 156 4.12 -0.88 -19.76
C ARG A 156 3.72 0.60 -19.83
N LYS A 157 2.78 1.03 -19.00
CA LYS A 157 2.40 2.45 -18.85
C LYS A 157 3.37 3.14 -17.89
N ILE A 158 4.61 3.33 -18.32
CA ILE A 158 5.73 3.75 -17.45
C ILE A 158 5.48 5.08 -16.75
N THR A 159 5.01 6.11 -17.47
CA THR A 159 4.67 7.41 -16.87
C THR A 159 3.58 7.29 -15.80
N LEU A 160 2.50 6.54 -16.09
CA LEU A 160 1.43 6.31 -15.13
C LEU A 160 1.94 5.53 -13.91
N ALA A 161 2.81 4.52 -14.12
CA ALA A 161 3.43 3.79 -13.02
C ALA A 161 4.28 4.70 -12.13
N GLY A 162 5.07 5.60 -12.71
CA GLY A 162 5.85 6.55 -11.92
C GLY A 162 4.96 7.51 -11.13
N VAL A 163 3.93 8.10 -11.77
CA VAL A 163 2.94 8.94 -11.07
C VAL A 163 2.26 8.19 -9.92
N LEU A 164 1.80 6.96 -10.15
CA LEU A 164 1.15 6.14 -9.12
C LEU A 164 2.11 5.77 -7.99
N LEU A 165 3.39 5.47 -8.30
CA LEU A 165 4.40 5.20 -7.27
C LEU A 165 4.65 6.44 -6.42
N GLY A 166 4.90 7.60 -7.03
CA GLY A 166 5.11 8.85 -6.31
C GLY A 166 3.92 9.26 -5.45
N LEU A 167 2.70 9.14 -5.99
CA LEU A 167 1.45 9.39 -5.26
C LEU A 167 1.27 8.40 -4.09
N SER A 168 1.54 7.11 -4.31
CA SER A 168 1.44 6.09 -3.26
C SER A 168 2.38 6.38 -2.09
N VAL A 169 3.64 6.71 -2.40
CA VAL A 169 4.69 7.04 -1.42
C VAL A 169 4.39 8.34 -0.66
N HIS A 170 3.79 9.32 -1.35
CA HIS A 170 3.31 10.52 -0.69
C HIS A 170 2.15 10.21 0.27
N PHE A 171 1.19 9.38 -0.17
CA PHE A 171 0.01 9.03 0.61
C PHE A 171 0.35 8.24 1.89
N LYS A 172 1.27 7.28 1.79
CA LYS A 172 1.97 6.64 2.91
C LYS A 172 3.39 6.31 2.48
N ILE A 173 4.37 6.40 3.37
CA ILE A 173 5.76 6.24 2.96
C ILE A 173 6.08 4.82 2.42
N TYR A 174 5.52 3.76 3.01
CA TYR A 174 5.98 2.38 2.80
C TYR A 174 5.95 1.82 1.35
N PRO A 175 5.06 2.22 0.43
CA PRO A 175 5.09 1.75 -0.96
C PRO A 175 6.40 2.03 -1.70
N PHE A 176 7.31 2.83 -1.13
CA PHE A 176 8.65 3.06 -1.67
C PHE A 176 9.41 1.75 -1.85
N VAL A 177 9.14 0.73 -1.01
CA VAL A 177 9.80 -0.58 -1.11
C VAL A 177 9.53 -1.25 -2.45
N TYR A 178 8.42 -0.96 -3.13
CA TYR A 178 8.14 -1.57 -4.44
C TYR A 178 9.01 -1.03 -5.57
N GLY A 179 9.59 0.17 -5.41
CA GLY A 179 10.43 0.83 -6.41
C GLY A 179 11.56 -0.07 -6.95
N PRO A 180 12.44 -0.62 -6.09
CA PRO A 180 13.50 -1.54 -6.50
C PRO A 180 13.02 -2.73 -7.34
N SER A 181 11.95 -3.41 -6.93
CA SER A 181 11.39 -4.54 -7.69
C SER A 181 10.88 -4.10 -9.07
N ILE A 182 10.24 -2.94 -9.16
CA ILE A 182 9.74 -2.38 -10.42
C ILE A 182 10.90 -2.00 -11.33
N ILE A 183 11.92 -1.30 -10.82
CA ILE A 183 13.11 -0.92 -11.60
C ILE A 183 13.82 -2.19 -12.10
N TRP A 184 14.00 -3.19 -11.24
CA TRP A 184 14.60 -4.47 -11.61
C TRP A 184 13.75 -5.22 -12.65
N TRP A 185 12.43 -5.14 -12.57
CA TRP A 185 11.51 -5.74 -13.55
C TRP A 185 11.58 -5.11 -14.95
N LEU A 186 11.78 -3.80 -15.03
CA LEU A 186 11.85 -3.03 -16.28
C LEU A 186 13.22 -3.23 -16.95
N ASP A 187 13.42 -4.35 -17.64
CA ASP A 187 14.67 -4.67 -18.34
C ASP A 187 14.53 -4.70 -19.86
N GLU A 188 15.61 -4.38 -20.57
CA GLU A 188 15.65 -4.23 -22.04
C GLU A 188 15.20 -5.51 -22.77
N GLU A 189 15.54 -6.68 -22.24
CA GLU A 189 15.15 -7.99 -22.80
C GLU A 189 13.62 -8.16 -22.86
N ARG A 190 12.89 -7.51 -21.93
CA ARG A 190 11.43 -7.56 -21.90
C ARG A 190 10.77 -6.35 -22.56
N GLU A 191 11.57 -5.41 -23.03
CA GLU A 191 11.13 -4.22 -23.80
C GLU A 191 11.19 -4.49 -25.31
N GLY A 192 11.62 -5.67 -25.74
CA GLY A 192 11.70 -6.06 -27.15
C GLY A 192 12.80 -5.33 -27.93
N LEU A 193 13.66 -4.57 -27.24
CA LEU A 193 14.75 -3.79 -27.83
C LEU A 193 15.95 -4.68 -28.24
N LYS A 194 16.05 -5.89 -27.67
CA LYS A 194 16.95 -6.94 -28.17
C LYS A 194 16.16 -7.91 -29.03
N SER A 195 16.26 -7.73 -30.35
CA SER A 195 15.87 -8.76 -31.32
C SER A 195 16.50 -10.10 -30.92
N SER A 196 15.72 -11.18 -30.99
CA SER A 196 16.17 -12.57 -30.81
C SER A 196 17.29 -12.99 -31.77
N SER A 197 17.72 -12.10 -32.69
CA SER A 197 18.83 -12.28 -33.63
C SER A 197 20.22 -11.90 -33.08
N GLN A 198 20.34 -11.30 -31.89
CA GLN A 198 21.63 -11.05 -31.24
C GLN A 198 21.89 -12.06 -30.10
N LYS A 199 21.85 -13.35 -30.41
CA LYS A 199 22.66 -14.34 -29.67
C LYS A 199 24.12 -14.20 -30.15
N GLN A 200 24.76 -13.08 -29.83
CA GLN A 200 26.21 -12.95 -30.03
C GLN A 200 26.92 -13.75 -28.93
N LYS A 201 27.98 -14.44 -29.35
CA LYS A 201 28.83 -15.37 -28.60
C LYS A 201 29.29 -14.80 -27.25
N PRO A 202 29.63 -15.67 -26.28
CA PRO A 202 30.26 -15.22 -25.03
C PRO A 202 31.66 -14.68 -25.35
N GLU A 203 31.77 -13.37 -25.55
CA GLU A 203 33.06 -12.68 -25.52
C GLU A 203 33.54 -12.54 -24.07
N GLN A 204 34.84 -12.81 -23.90
CA GLN A 204 35.57 -12.91 -22.65
C GLN A 204 35.30 -11.73 -21.70
N ASP A 205 35.04 -12.13 -20.45
CA ASP A 205 34.48 -11.35 -19.36
C ASP A 205 35.54 -10.48 -18.66
N ASP A 206 36.08 -9.47 -19.35
CA ASP A 206 36.81 -8.36 -18.70
C ASP A 206 35.84 -7.21 -18.38
N ARG A 207 34.77 -7.51 -17.63
CA ARG A 207 33.68 -6.57 -17.37
C ARG A 207 33.98 -5.66 -16.19
N ASN A 208 34.43 -4.45 -16.52
CA ASN A 208 34.42 -3.31 -15.62
C ASN A 208 33.01 -3.08 -15.04
N LEU A 209 32.91 -2.94 -13.70
CA LEU A 209 31.67 -2.61 -12.96
C LEU A 209 30.93 -1.41 -13.57
N LEU A 210 31.68 -0.46 -14.12
CA LEU A 210 31.14 0.73 -14.80
C LEU A 210 30.25 0.36 -15.99
N THR A 211 30.63 -0.62 -16.80
CA THR A 211 29.84 -1.06 -17.95
C THR A 211 28.52 -1.69 -17.51
N HIS A 212 28.52 -2.43 -16.40
CA HIS A 212 27.29 -2.97 -15.80
C HIS A 212 26.36 -1.86 -15.28
N ILE A 213 26.91 -0.80 -14.69
CA ILE A 213 26.14 0.36 -14.21
C ILE A 213 25.51 1.10 -15.39
N PHE A 214 26.27 1.39 -16.45
CA PHE A 214 25.73 2.07 -17.64
C PHE A 214 24.64 1.25 -18.34
N ASN A 215 24.83 -0.07 -18.47
CA ASN A 215 23.82 -0.97 -19.03
C ASN A 215 22.57 -1.10 -18.15
N PHE A 216 22.64 -0.70 -16.89
CA PHE A 216 21.47 -0.68 -16.01
C PHE A 216 20.58 0.55 -16.24
N ILE A 217 21.10 1.60 -16.88
CA ILE A 217 20.34 2.83 -17.12
C ILE A 217 19.55 2.69 -18.42
N THR A 218 18.26 2.41 -18.31
CA THR A 218 17.34 2.34 -19.46
C THR A 218 16.41 3.56 -19.49
N PRO A 219 15.91 3.98 -20.67
CA PRO A 219 14.95 5.08 -20.77
C PRO A 219 13.69 4.85 -19.93
N SER A 220 13.18 3.63 -19.86
CA SER A 220 12.01 3.29 -19.03
C SER A 220 12.29 3.40 -17.54
N ARG A 221 13.46 2.96 -17.07
CA ARG A 221 13.87 3.11 -15.66
C ARG A 221 14.03 4.58 -15.30
N LEU A 222 14.65 5.36 -16.20
CA LEU A 222 14.80 6.79 -16.01
C LEU A 222 13.43 7.50 -15.97
N LEU A 223 12.56 7.21 -16.94
CA LEU A 223 11.22 7.80 -17.01
C LEU A 223 10.37 7.46 -15.79
N LEU A 224 10.39 6.20 -15.34
CA LEU A 224 9.72 5.79 -14.11
C LEU A 224 10.23 6.59 -12.91
N THR A 225 11.56 6.65 -12.77
CA THR A 225 12.21 7.29 -11.61
C THR A 225 11.95 8.79 -11.60
N THR A 226 12.11 9.47 -12.73
CA THR A 226 11.89 10.92 -12.82
C THR A 226 10.43 11.28 -12.61
N THR A 227 9.48 10.53 -13.17
CA THR A 227 8.05 10.81 -12.99
C THR A 227 7.58 10.51 -11.56
N ALA A 228 8.12 9.46 -10.92
CA ALA A 228 7.85 9.15 -9.52
C ALA A 228 8.42 10.24 -8.59
N LEU A 229 9.68 10.63 -8.79
CA LEU A 229 10.32 11.70 -8.01
C LEU A 229 9.63 13.04 -8.22
N ALA A 230 9.29 13.40 -9.46
CA ALA A 230 8.57 14.65 -9.74
C ALA A 230 7.20 14.68 -9.05
N THR A 231 6.45 13.58 -9.11
CA THR A 231 5.13 13.48 -8.43
C THR A 231 5.28 13.54 -6.93
N PHE A 232 6.19 12.74 -6.35
CA PHE A 232 6.43 12.72 -4.91
C PHE A 232 6.90 14.09 -4.40
N SER A 233 7.92 14.67 -5.02
CA SER A 233 8.47 15.98 -4.65
C SER A 233 7.44 17.08 -4.85
N GLY A 234 6.71 17.10 -5.96
CA GLY A 234 5.65 18.07 -6.23
C GLY A 234 4.60 18.08 -5.12
N LEU A 235 4.05 16.90 -4.78
CA LEU A 235 3.06 16.79 -3.72
C LEU A 235 3.62 17.19 -2.34
N ASN A 236 4.85 16.76 -2.01
CA ASN A 236 5.48 17.11 -0.73
C ASN A 236 5.78 18.59 -0.61
N ILE A 237 6.32 19.21 -1.67
CA ILE A 237 6.58 20.65 -1.71
C ILE A 237 5.28 21.43 -1.59
N SER A 238 4.23 21.03 -2.32
CA SER A 238 2.91 21.68 -2.21
C SER A 238 2.34 21.60 -0.79
N MET A 239 2.40 20.42 -0.15
CA MET A 239 1.91 20.28 1.23
C MET A 239 2.79 21.03 2.25
N TYR A 240 4.10 21.08 2.04
CA TYR A 240 5.01 21.85 2.90
C TYR A 240 4.78 23.35 2.77
N ILE A 241 4.52 23.88 1.57
CA ILE A 241 4.17 25.30 1.38
C ILE A 241 2.87 25.66 2.11
N LEU A 242 1.91 24.73 2.21
CA LEU A 242 0.62 24.97 2.87
C LEU A 242 0.66 24.82 4.39
N TYR A 243 1.52 23.96 4.93
CA TYR A 243 1.46 23.51 6.32
C TYR A 243 2.80 23.49 7.06
N ASP A 244 3.87 23.99 6.45
CA ASP A 244 5.22 24.15 6.99
C ASP A 244 5.79 22.86 7.63
N PHE A 245 6.61 23.02 8.68
CA PHE A 245 7.23 21.93 9.40
C PHE A 245 6.25 20.92 10.03
N PRO A 246 5.05 21.29 10.55
CA PRO A 246 4.05 20.33 11.01
C PRO A 246 3.74 19.21 10.01
N PHE A 247 3.72 19.50 8.70
CA PHE A 247 3.57 18.48 7.67
C PHE A 247 4.70 17.44 7.72
N ALA A 248 5.96 17.89 7.67
CA ALA A 248 7.11 16.99 7.69
C ALA A 248 7.17 16.18 8.99
N GLN A 249 6.89 16.83 10.12
CA GLN A 249 6.93 16.21 11.44
C GLN A 249 5.89 15.10 11.57
N HIS A 250 4.63 15.39 11.27
CA HIS A 250 3.53 14.48 11.54
C HIS A 250 3.34 13.40 10.48
N THR A 251 3.63 13.68 9.20
CA THR A 251 3.46 12.71 8.11
C THR A 251 4.65 11.76 7.97
N TYR A 252 5.88 12.19 8.30
CA TYR A 252 7.08 11.37 8.08
C TYR A 252 7.93 11.18 9.34
N LEU A 253 8.46 12.28 9.92
CA LEU A 253 9.51 12.18 10.94
C LEU A 253 9.04 11.47 12.21
N HIS A 254 7.78 11.65 12.60
CA HIS A 254 7.18 10.95 13.73
C HIS A 254 7.28 9.41 13.63
N HIS A 255 7.28 8.84 12.42
CA HIS A 255 7.39 7.38 12.25
C HIS A 255 8.80 6.85 12.51
N LEU A 256 9.83 7.70 12.41
CA LEU A 256 11.21 7.33 12.70
C LEU A 256 11.41 7.18 14.21
N THR A 257 10.79 8.05 15.01
CA THR A 257 10.96 8.09 16.47
C THR A 257 9.87 7.33 17.24
N ARG A 258 8.76 6.95 16.60
CA ARG A 258 7.69 6.20 17.28
C ARG A 258 8.17 4.84 17.77
N ILE A 259 7.79 4.51 19.00
CA ILE A 259 7.96 3.21 19.65
C ILE A 259 6.61 2.80 20.25
N ASP A 260 6.29 1.51 20.23
CA ASP A 260 5.19 0.95 21.00
C ASP A 260 5.75 -0.15 21.91
N HIS A 261 5.59 0.03 23.21
CA HIS A 261 6.12 -0.88 24.24
C HIS A 261 5.01 -1.71 24.92
N ARG A 262 3.73 -1.43 24.70
CA ARG A 262 2.62 -2.09 25.43
C ARG A 262 1.82 -3.07 24.58
N HIS A 263 1.63 -2.77 23.30
CA HIS A 263 0.75 -3.56 22.42
C HIS A 263 1.46 -3.90 21.10
N ASN A 264 2.74 -4.29 21.22
CA ASN A 264 3.61 -4.54 20.10
C ASN A 264 3.87 -6.05 19.93
N PHE A 265 3.47 -6.58 18.78
CA PHE A 265 3.72 -7.97 18.38
C PHE A 265 4.97 -8.10 17.49
N SER A 266 5.79 -7.05 17.39
CA SER A 266 7.01 -7.13 16.60
C SER A 266 7.98 -8.14 17.21
N PRO A 267 8.88 -8.73 16.39
CA PRO A 267 9.97 -9.56 16.89
C PRO A 267 10.87 -8.85 17.91
N TYR A 268 10.79 -7.52 17.99
CA TYR A 268 11.60 -6.65 18.85
C TYR A 268 10.88 -6.25 20.14
N SER A 269 9.64 -6.70 20.36
CA SER A 269 8.79 -6.24 21.46
C SER A 269 9.46 -6.33 22.83
N SER A 270 10.06 -7.47 23.17
CA SER A 270 10.76 -7.66 24.46
C SER A 270 11.99 -6.75 24.60
N LEU A 271 12.73 -6.52 23.52
CA LEU A 271 13.91 -5.64 23.53
C LEU A 271 13.51 -4.17 23.67
N LEU A 272 12.44 -3.75 22.99
CA LEU A 272 11.90 -2.39 23.09
C LEU A 272 11.29 -2.14 24.48
N TYR A 273 10.67 -3.15 25.09
CA TYR A 273 10.16 -3.06 26.45
C TYR A 273 11.28 -2.87 27.47
N LEU A 274 12.35 -3.68 27.40
CA LEU A 274 13.51 -3.57 28.29
C LEU A 274 14.29 -2.25 28.10
N SER A 275 14.40 -1.78 26.86
CA SER A 275 14.97 -0.46 26.57
C SER A 275 14.12 0.67 27.16
N ALA A 276 12.79 0.59 27.06
CA ALA A 276 11.89 1.56 27.68
C ALA A 276 11.89 1.51 29.22
N ALA A 277 12.19 0.35 29.81
CA ALA A 277 12.35 0.17 31.25
C ALA A 277 13.70 0.73 31.79
N GLY A 278 14.62 1.11 30.92
CA GLY A 278 15.93 1.67 31.29
C GLY A 278 17.03 0.62 31.55
N ASP A 279 16.74 -0.67 31.34
CA ASP A 279 17.67 -1.77 31.64
C ASP A 279 18.74 -1.97 30.55
N ILE A 280 18.54 -1.41 29.35
CA ILE A 280 19.45 -1.56 28.21
C ILE A 280 19.67 -0.21 27.52
N GLN A 281 20.93 0.25 27.46
CA GLN A 281 21.35 1.45 26.73
C GLN A 281 21.73 1.09 25.28
N GLY A 282 20.99 1.60 24.29
CA GLY A 282 21.35 1.48 22.88
C GLY A 282 20.23 1.88 21.91
N SER A 283 20.60 2.26 20.67
CA SER A 283 19.65 2.64 19.61
C SER A 283 19.03 1.43 18.89
N PHE A 284 18.47 0.47 19.63
CA PHE A 284 17.92 -0.77 19.06
C PHE A 284 16.76 -0.53 18.08
N GLU A 285 16.10 0.62 18.18
CA GLU A 285 15.05 1.05 17.26
C GLU A 285 15.53 1.25 15.83
N SER A 286 16.76 1.75 15.63
CA SER A 286 17.33 1.95 14.30
C SER A 286 17.81 0.63 13.69
N LEU A 287 18.26 -0.31 14.54
CA LEU A 287 18.69 -1.64 14.13
C LEU A 287 17.53 -2.49 13.58
N ALA A 288 16.31 -2.30 14.08
CA ALA A 288 15.12 -2.99 13.57
C ALA A 288 14.82 -2.67 12.09
N PHE A 289 15.23 -1.49 11.59
CA PHE A 289 15.08 -1.15 10.18
C PHE A 289 16.03 -1.92 9.26
N ILE A 290 17.16 -2.44 9.78
CA ILE A 290 18.18 -3.12 8.95
C ILE A 290 17.61 -4.37 8.27
N PRO A 291 17.11 -5.39 9.00
CA PRO A 291 16.56 -6.58 8.35
C PRO A 291 15.30 -6.25 7.54
N GLN A 292 14.49 -5.29 8.00
CA GLN A 292 13.28 -4.84 7.30
C GLN A 292 13.62 -4.27 5.90
N LEU A 293 14.56 -3.32 5.83
CA LEU A 293 14.97 -2.69 4.58
C LEU A 293 15.84 -3.61 3.73
N LEU A 294 16.77 -4.35 4.33
CA LEU A 294 17.63 -5.29 3.60
C LEU A 294 16.79 -6.33 2.85
N LEU A 295 15.81 -6.95 3.53
CA LEU A 295 14.94 -7.93 2.89
C LEU A 295 14.05 -7.28 1.83
N SER A 296 13.38 -6.18 2.18
CA SER A 296 12.34 -5.58 1.32
C SER A 296 12.92 -4.81 0.14
N VAL A 297 14.08 -4.15 0.27
CA VAL A 297 14.64 -3.25 -0.74
C VAL A 297 15.77 -3.91 -1.55
N VAL A 298 16.43 -4.94 -1.01
CA VAL A 298 17.60 -5.57 -1.65
C VAL A 298 17.34 -7.03 -2.00
N VAL A 299 17.14 -7.90 -1.01
CA VAL A 299 17.12 -9.36 -1.22
C VAL A 299 15.93 -9.78 -2.10
N ILE A 300 14.72 -9.35 -1.74
CA ILE A 300 13.50 -9.76 -2.46
C ILE A 300 13.49 -9.26 -3.92
N PRO A 301 13.81 -7.98 -4.22
CA PRO A 301 13.94 -7.51 -5.60
C PRO A 301 14.88 -8.36 -6.46
N ILE A 302 16.08 -8.66 -5.95
CA ILE A 302 17.09 -9.42 -6.68
C ILE A 302 16.60 -10.85 -6.98
N VAL A 303 16.02 -11.53 -5.99
CA VAL A 303 15.64 -12.94 -6.07
C VAL A 303 14.32 -13.16 -6.81
N LEU A 304 13.31 -12.33 -6.54
CA LEU A 304 11.93 -12.60 -6.97
C LEU A 304 11.44 -11.70 -8.10
N ALA A 305 11.91 -10.45 -8.21
CA ALA A 305 11.25 -9.51 -9.11
C ALA A 305 11.30 -9.99 -10.57
N LYS A 306 12.43 -10.52 -11.07
CA LYS A 306 12.50 -11.09 -12.44
C LYS A 306 11.58 -12.30 -12.64
N ARG A 307 11.30 -13.08 -11.60
CA ARG A 307 10.43 -14.28 -11.70
C ARG A 307 8.96 -13.89 -11.70
N SER A 308 8.55 -13.05 -10.75
CA SER A 308 7.17 -12.58 -10.61
C SER A 308 7.14 -11.25 -9.88
N LEU A 309 6.80 -10.17 -10.58
CA LEU A 309 6.66 -8.85 -9.96
C LEU A 309 5.57 -8.83 -8.88
N PRO A 310 4.34 -9.36 -9.08
CA PRO A 310 3.34 -9.41 -8.01
C PRO A 310 3.80 -10.25 -6.82
N GLY A 311 4.51 -11.37 -7.08
CA GLY A 311 5.08 -12.21 -6.03
C GLY A 311 6.16 -11.49 -5.23
N ALA A 312 7.01 -10.72 -5.89
CA ALA A 312 8.00 -9.87 -5.23
C ALA A 312 7.32 -8.79 -4.39
N MET A 313 6.37 -8.05 -4.94
CA MET A 313 5.63 -7.01 -4.19
C MET A 313 4.92 -7.59 -2.96
N LEU A 314 4.27 -8.76 -3.09
CA LEU A 314 3.66 -9.46 -1.96
C LEU A 314 4.69 -9.83 -0.88
N ALA A 315 5.82 -10.42 -1.29
CA ALA A 315 6.90 -10.77 -0.37
C ALA A 315 7.50 -9.52 0.30
N GLN A 316 7.63 -8.41 -0.43
CA GLN A 316 8.09 -7.13 0.12
C GLN A 316 7.12 -6.59 1.17
N THR A 317 5.82 -6.59 0.91
CA THR A 317 4.82 -6.17 1.91
C THR A 317 4.93 -7.04 3.16
N PHE A 318 5.01 -8.36 2.98
CA PHE A 318 5.09 -9.30 4.08
C PHE A 318 6.37 -9.10 4.92
N ALA A 319 7.53 -9.01 4.28
CA ALA A 319 8.80 -8.75 4.97
C ALA A 319 8.80 -7.39 5.66
N PHE A 320 8.31 -6.34 4.99
CA PHE A 320 8.24 -5.00 5.55
C PHE A 320 7.36 -4.95 6.79
N VAL A 321 6.24 -5.67 6.82
CA VAL A 321 5.35 -5.71 7.98
C VAL A 321 5.92 -6.61 9.09
N THR A 322 6.41 -7.80 8.74
CA THR A 322 6.89 -8.79 9.72
C THR A 322 8.08 -8.27 10.51
N PHE A 323 9.00 -7.57 9.85
CA PHE A 323 10.18 -6.98 10.48
C PHE A 323 9.97 -5.52 10.88
N ASN A 324 8.73 -5.02 10.91
CA ASN A 324 8.46 -3.68 11.42
C ASN A 324 8.67 -3.63 12.93
N LYS A 325 9.28 -2.54 13.42
CA LYS A 325 9.48 -2.32 14.86
C LYS A 325 8.18 -2.16 15.65
N VAL A 326 7.09 -1.72 15.02
CA VAL A 326 5.74 -1.64 15.61
C VAL A 326 4.78 -2.49 14.79
N CYS A 327 4.33 -3.62 15.36
CA CYS A 327 3.32 -4.48 14.76
C CYS A 327 2.10 -4.56 15.67
N THR A 328 0.95 -4.06 15.22
CA THR A 328 -0.32 -4.15 15.97
C THR A 328 -1.10 -5.41 15.60
N SER A 329 -2.00 -5.85 16.47
CA SER A 329 -2.81 -7.06 16.26
C SER A 329 -3.58 -7.05 14.93
N GLN A 330 -4.16 -5.90 14.54
CA GLN A 330 -4.89 -5.75 13.27
C GLN A 330 -4.00 -6.06 12.04
N VAL A 331 -2.75 -5.59 12.06
CA VAL A 331 -1.77 -5.82 11.00
C VAL A 331 -1.27 -7.27 11.02
N CYS A 332 -1.09 -7.84 12.20
CA CYS A 332 -0.61 -9.21 12.38
C CYS A 332 -1.65 -10.26 11.90
N PHE A 333 -2.92 -10.10 12.29
CA PHE A 333 -3.99 -11.03 11.89
C PHE A 333 -4.36 -10.92 10.40
N SER A 334 -4.33 -9.71 9.81
CA SER A 334 -4.60 -9.53 8.39
C SER A 334 -3.54 -10.17 7.49
N ASN A 335 -2.27 -10.18 7.90
CA ASN A 335 -1.19 -10.81 7.13
C ASN A 335 -1.14 -12.33 7.29
N LEU A 336 -1.49 -12.85 8.48
CA LEU A 336 -1.57 -14.30 8.72
C LEU A 336 -2.62 -14.98 7.81
N PHE A 337 -3.75 -14.30 7.56
CA PHE A 337 -4.84 -14.80 6.71
C PHE A 337 -4.50 -14.78 5.20
N LEU A 338 -3.66 -13.84 4.75
CA LEU A 338 -3.18 -13.82 3.35
C LEU A 338 -2.24 -15.01 3.04
N HIS A 339 -1.48 -15.49 4.03
CA HIS A 339 -0.58 -16.62 3.89
C HIS A 339 -1.30 -17.93 3.54
N SER A 340 -2.45 -18.20 4.16
CA SER A 340 -3.23 -19.42 3.91
C SER A 340 -3.94 -19.43 2.56
N SER A 341 -4.16 -18.26 1.95
CA SER A 341 -4.91 -18.11 0.70
C SER A 341 -4.02 -17.99 -0.55
N PHE A 342 -2.76 -17.54 -0.39
CA PHE A 342 -1.82 -17.32 -1.50
C PHE A 342 -0.64 -18.28 -1.54
N ALA A 343 -0.49 -19.21 -0.59
CA ALA A 343 0.45 -20.31 -0.74
C ALA A 343 -0.04 -21.22 -1.88
N PRO A 344 0.63 -21.28 -3.05
CA PRO A 344 0.43 -22.41 -3.93
C PRO A 344 0.80 -23.66 -3.13
N LYS A 345 -0.12 -24.62 -3.07
CA LYS A 345 0.26 -25.98 -2.69
C LYS A 345 1.41 -26.37 -3.62
N MET A 346 2.61 -26.49 -3.05
CA MET A 346 3.70 -27.21 -3.70
C MET A 346 3.30 -28.67 -3.88
#